data_AF-A0A7H8R6X4-F1
#
_entry.id   AF-A0A7H8R6X4-F1
#
_cell.length_a   1.000
_cell.length_b   1.000
_cell.length_c   1.000
_cell.angle_alpha   90.00
_cell.angle_beta   90.00
_cell.angle_gamma   90.00
#
_symmetry.space_group_name_H-M   'P 1'
#
loop_
_entity.id
_entity.type
_entity.pdbx_description
1 polymer ?
#
loop_
_entity_poly.entity_id
_entity_poly.type
_entity_poly.pdbx_seq_one_letter_code
_entity_poly.pdbx_strand_id
1 'polypeptide(L)'
;MVYISSSTTAAVNPIASEPKLNIKELYSALVYKARHPEGFVAAIESSTIEHEHATGLTRRVVFKPGFMGKVEKQVVEEVVEFFPPTRVDFKVPATGMQVSNVISHEADKEDELYLTFSFDFPHPGITDREAQKDEVEAHQAEARKGGSKVVPHTIEVARQMKIDGEL
;
A
#
# COMPACT_ATOMS: atom_id res chain seq x y z
N MET A 1 -11.63 -5.34 19.25
CA MET A 1 -10.49 -4.74 18.52
C MET A 1 -11.04 -3.69 17.59
N VAL A 2 -10.59 -2.44 17.71
CA VAL A 2 -11.02 -1.34 16.83
C VAL A 2 -10.08 -1.27 15.63
N TYR A 3 -10.66 -1.12 14.44
CA TYR A 3 -9.90 -0.83 13.23
C TYR A 3 -9.97 0.67 12.94
N ILE A 4 -8.83 1.23 12.61
CA ILE A 4 -8.73 2.57 12.05
C ILE A 4 -8.45 2.41 10.57
N SER A 5 -9.43 2.81 9.78
CA SER A 5 -9.41 2.68 8.34
C SER A 5 -9.14 4.03 7.67
N SER A 6 -8.32 4.02 6.62
CA SER A 6 -8.07 5.18 5.77
C SER A 6 -7.93 4.74 4.33
N SER A 7 -8.55 5.48 3.41
CA SER A 7 -8.35 5.28 1.97
C SER A 7 -7.84 6.56 1.33
N THR A 8 -6.93 6.42 0.37
CA THR A 8 -6.38 7.56 -0.38
C THR A 8 -6.27 7.19 -1.85
N THR A 9 -6.74 8.11 -2.70
CA THR A 9 -6.78 7.93 -4.15
C THR A 9 -5.96 9.02 -4.83
N ALA A 10 -5.21 8.66 -5.87
CA ALA A 10 -4.56 9.59 -6.76
C ALA A 10 -4.86 9.24 -8.23
N ALA A 11 -5.01 10.26 -9.07
CA ALA A 11 -5.08 10.09 -10.52
C ALA A 11 -3.72 9.61 -11.04
N VAL A 12 -3.72 8.57 -11.87
CA VAL A 12 -2.51 7.94 -12.40
C VAL A 12 -1.96 8.74 -13.58
N ASN A 13 -2.82 9.33 -14.41
CA ASN A 13 -2.42 10.07 -15.62
C ASN A 13 -2.96 11.51 -15.63
N PRO A 14 -2.62 12.38 -14.66
CA PRO A 14 -3.00 13.80 -14.75
C PRO A 14 -2.45 14.42 -16.04
N ILE A 15 -3.09 15.49 -16.53
CA ILE A 15 -2.86 16.08 -17.87
C ILE A 15 -1.37 16.32 -18.20
N ALA A 16 -0.55 16.67 -17.22
CA ALA A 16 0.88 16.98 -17.40
C ALA A 16 1.84 15.79 -17.16
N SER A 17 1.32 14.58 -16.90
CA SER A 17 2.16 13.43 -16.59
C SER A 17 2.63 12.71 -17.85
N GLU A 18 3.95 12.55 -17.97
CA GLU A 18 4.59 11.72 -18.98
C GLU A 18 5.73 10.90 -18.32
N PRO A 19 5.96 9.64 -18.75
CA PRO A 19 5.08 8.88 -19.65
C PRO A 19 3.77 8.51 -18.96
N LYS A 20 2.67 8.45 -19.73
CA LYS A 20 1.41 7.87 -19.23
C LYS A 20 1.59 6.39 -18.90
N LEU A 21 0.97 5.91 -17.83
CA LEU A 21 0.91 4.49 -17.48
C LEU A 21 -0.40 3.88 -17.96
N ASN A 22 -0.35 2.70 -18.56
CA ASN A 22 -1.54 1.88 -18.79
C ASN A 22 -1.78 0.93 -17.60
N ILE A 23 -2.95 0.25 -17.60
CA ILE A 23 -3.35 -0.63 -16.50
C ILE A 23 -2.36 -1.79 -16.26
N LYS A 24 -1.79 -2.36 -17.33
CA LYS A 24 -0.84 -3.47 -17.24
C LYS A 24 0.48 -3.02 -16.63
N GLU A 25 1.01 -1.88 -17.07
CA GLU A 25 2.24 -1.28 -16.54
C GLU A 25 2.08 -0.94 -15.05
N LEU A 26 0.96 -0.30 -14.68
CA LEU A 26 0.69 0.04 -13.29
C LEU A 26 0.54 -1.22 -12.42
N TYR A 27 -0.15 -2.25 -12.93
CA TYR A 27 -0.28 -3.53 -12.23
C TYR A 27 1.07 -4.23 -12.06
N SER A 28 1.90 -4.27 -13.11
CA SER A 28 3.27 -4.79 -13.04
C SER A 28 4.09 -4.07 -11.97
N ALA A 29 3.95 -2.75 -11.84
CA ALA A 29 4.60 -1.98 -10.78
C ALA A 29 4.09 -2.36 -9.38
N LEU A 30 2.79 -2.64 -9.21
CA LEU A 30 2.24 -3.13 -7.93
C LEU A 30 2.76 -4.52 -7.57
N VAL A 31 2.88 -5.42 -8.55
CA VAL A 31 3.49 -6.75 -8.36
C VAL A 31 4.98 -6.60 -8.01
N TYR A 32 5.70 -5.70 -8.67
CA TYR A 32 7.09 -5.41 -8.35
C TYR A 32 7.23 -4.85 -6.92
N LYS A 33 6.38 -3.90 -6.52
CA LYS A 33 6.30 -3.40 -5.13
C LYS A 33 6.03 -4.51 -4.11
N ALA A 34 5.21 -5.51 -4.45
CA ALA A 34 5.00 -6.66 -3.57
C ALA A 34 6.25 -7.53 -3.41
N ARG A 35 7.19 -7.47 -4.34
CA ARG A 35 8.47 -8.20 -4.27
C ARG A 35 9.60 -7.35 -3.67
N HIS A 36 9.61 -6.05 -3.96
CA HIS A 36 10.64 -5.07 -3.62
C HIS A 36 10.02 -3.78 -3.04
N PRO A 37 9.47 -3.83 -1.82
CA PRO A 37 8.69 -2.72 -1.26
C PRO A 37 9.50 -1.51 -0.80
N GLU A 38 10.82 -1.64 -0.61
CA GLU A 38 11.70 -0.65 0.02
C GLU A 38 11.73 0.67 -0.76
N GLY A 39 11.71 0.59 -2.10
CA GLY A 39 11.67 1.75 -2.99
C GLY A 39 10.33 2.47 -2.99
N PHE A 40 9.27 1.82 -2.52
CA PHE A 40 7.89 2.34 -2.52
C PHE A 40 7.46 2.83 -1.14
N VAL A 41 7.96 2.23 -0.07
CA VAL A 41 7.54 2.51 1.30
C VAL A 41 8.76 2.78 2.16
N ALA A 42 9.05 4.06 2.42
CA ALA A 42 10.25 4.48 3.15
C ALA A 42 10.38 3.89 4.57
N ALA A 43 9.27 3.46 5.18
CA ALA A 43 9.27 2.82 6.49
C ALA A 43 9.78 1.37 6.46
N ILE A 44 9.81 0.73 5.28
CA ILE A 44 10.36 -0.61 5.11
C ILE A 44 11.87 -0.50 4.95
N GLU A 45 12.60 -1.33 5.70
CA GLU A 45 14.04 -1.47 5.62
C GLU A 45 14.44 -2.56 4.62
N SER A 46 13.78 -3.72 4.69
CA SER A 46 14.04 -4.85 3.82
C SER A 46 12.86 -5.83 3.80
N SER A 47 12.78 -6.63 2.74
CA SER A 47 11.80 -7.67 2.53
C SER A 47 12.47 -8.94 2.01
N THR A 48 11.97 -10.09 2.40
CA THR A 48 12.41 -11.39 1.89
C THR A 48 11.20 -12.25 1.60
N ILE A 49 11.09 -12.75 0.37
CA ILE A 49 10.04 -13.68 0.00
C ILE A 49 10.35 -15.02 0.67
N GLU A 50 9.39 -15.53 1.44
CA GLU A 50 9.51 -16.81 2.13
C GLU A 50 8.85 -17.93 1.32
N HIS A 51 7.76 -17.61 0.63
CA HIS A 51 7.01 -18.57 -0.16
C HIS A 51 6.31 -17.90 -1.35
N GLU A 52 6.26 -18.58 -2.48
CA GLU A 52 5.50 -18.18 -3.67
C GLU A 52 4.30 -19.12 -3.84
N HIS A 53 3.14 -18.56 -4.12
CA HIS A 53 1.95 -19.35 -4.42
C HIS A 53 1.38 -18.96 -5.79
N ALA A 54 0.48 -19.78 -6.33
CA ALA A 54 -0.09 -19.57 -7.66
C ALA A 54 -0.76 -18.19 -7.84
N THR A 55 -1.20 -17.58 -6.73
CA THR A 55 -1.97 -16.33 -6.71
C THR A 55 -1.29 -15.22 -5.91
N GLY A 56 0.00 -15.32 -5.59
CA GLY A 56 0.63 -14.35 -4.69
C GLY A 56 1.92 -14.84 -4.04
N LEU A 57 2.28 -14.21 -2.93
CA LEU A 57 3.46 -14.58 -2.15
C LEU A 57 3.26 -14.35 -0.65
N THR A 58 4.06 -15.04 0.14
CA THR A 58 4.27 -14.73 1.56
C THR A 58 5.68 -14.17 1.72
N ARG A 59 5.81 -13.05 2.42
CA ARG A 59 7.09 -12.37 2.65
C ARG A 59 7.26 -11.97 4.10
N ARG A 60 8.52 -11.91 4.52
CA ARG A 60 8.93 -11.28 5.77
C ARG A 60 9.37 -9.86 5.50
N VAL A 61 8.73 -8.89 6.15
CA VAL A 61 9.03 -7.46 6.02
C VAL A 61 9.64 -6.95 7.32
N VAL A 62 10.76 -6.23 7.21
CA VAL A 62 11.42 -5.54 8.31
C VAL A 62 11.12 -4.06 8.20
N PHE A 63 10.45 -3.50 9.20
CA PHE A 63 10.18 -2.08 9.32
C PHE A 63 11.24 -1.39 10.18
N LYS A 64 11.58 -0.16 9.80
CA LYS A 64 12.48 0.72 10.55
C LYS A 64 11.86 1.12 11.90
N PRO A 65 12.69 1.49 12.89
CA PRO A 65 12.22 2.14 14.11
C PRO A 65 11.30 3.33 13.81
N GLY A 66 10.29 3.52 14.66
CA GLY A 66 9.28 4.56 14.54
C GLY A 66 8.04 4.14 13.74
N PHE A 67 8.06 3.00 13.03
CA PHE A 67 6.87 2.49 12.37
C PHE A 67 5.79 2.15 13.39
N MET A 68 4.58 2.72 13.20
CA MET A 68 3.45 2.62 14.14
C MET A 68 3.84 2.92 15.61
N GLY A 69 4.75 3.87 15.82
CA GLY A 69 5.20 4.28 17.15
C GLY A 69 6.07 3.25 17.89
N LYS A 70 6.53 2.19 17.22
CA LYS A 70 7.42 1.19 17.82
C LYS A 70 8.85 1.69 17.86
N VAL A 71 9.49 1.61 19.03
CA VAL A 71 10.88 2.07 19.24
C VAL A 71 11.88 1.15 18.54
N GLU A 72 11.58 -0.14 18.46
CA GLU A 72 12.44 -1.14 17.83
C GLU A 72 11.95 -1.49 16.43
N LYS A 73 12.85 -2.08 15.64
CA LYS A 73 12.49 -2.69 14.35
C LYS A 73 11.37 -3.69 14.55
N GLN A 74 10.43 -3.71 13.60
CA GLN A 74 9.35 -4.68 13.60
C GLN A 74 9.56 -5.65 12.46
N VAL A 75 9.42 -6.93 12.73
CA VAL A 75 9.46 -7.98 11.70
C VAL A 75 8.08 -8.59 11.63
N VAL A 76 7.47 -8.57 10.46
CA VAL A 76 6.14 -9.13 10.24
C VAL A 76 6.15 -10.08 9.06
N GLU A 77 5.34 -11.13 9.16
CA GLU A 77 4.94 -11.94 8.02
C GLU A 77 3.74 -11.29 7.34
N GLU A 78 3.85 -11.08 6.04
CA GLU A 78 2.80 -10.51 5.21
C GLU A 78 2.44 -11.48 4.09
N VAL A 79 1.16 -11.78 3.97
CA VAL A 79 0.56 -12.58 2.91
C VAL A 79 0.02 -11.63 1.86
N VAL A 80 0.47 -11.79 0.61
CA VAL A 80 0.13 -10.95 -0.52
C VAL A 80 -0.67 -11.75 -1.54
N GLU A 81 -1.83 -11.23 -1.95
CA GLU A 81 -2.70 -11.84 -2.95
C GLU A 81 -2.78 -10.96 -4.19
N PHE A 82 -2.61 -11.57 -5.36
CA PHE A 82 -2.63 -10.93 -6.67
C PHE A 82 -3.96 -11.17 -7.36
N PHE A 83 -4.62 -10.08 -7.77
CA PHE A 83 -5.87 -10.08 -8.52
C PHE A 83 -5.68 -9.28 -9.81
N PRO A 84 -5.08 -9.89 -10.84
CA PRO A 84 -4.80 -9.18 -12.08
C PRO A 84 -6.09 -8.79 -12.83
N PRO A 85 -6.09 -7.63 -13.51
CA PRO A 85 -5.03 -6.62 -13.61
C PRO A 85 -5.21 -5.45 -12.63
N THR A 86 -6.09 -5.54 -11.62
CA THR A 86 -6.59 -4.36 -10.91
C THR A 86 -6.19 -4.29 -9.45
N ARG A 87 -5.79 -5.38 -8.81
CA ARG A 87 -5.64 -5.35 -7.35
C ARG A 87 -4.50 -6.22 -6.81
N VAL A 88 -3.85 -5.70 -5.77
CA VAL A 88 -2.94 -6.45 -4.90
C VAL A 88 -3.36 -6.20 -3.46
N ASP A 89 -3.62 -7.27 -2.72
CA ASP A 89 -3.99 -7.21 -1.30
C ASP A 89 -2.84 -7.71 -0.43
N PHE A 90 -2.63 -7.07 0.71
CA PHE A 90 -1.60 -7.37 1.69
C PHE A 90 -2.27 -7.60 3.05
N LYS A 91 -1.91 -8.68 3.74
CA LYS A 91 -2.46 -9.03 5.06
C LYS A 91 -1.33 -9.41 5.99
N VAL A 92 -1.36 -8.96 7.23
CA VAL A 92 -0.48 -9.45 8.29
C VAL A 92 -1.34 -10.28 9.25
N PRO A 93 -1.35 -11.63 9.11
CA PRO A 93 -2.26 -12.49 9.87
C PRO A 93 -2.13 -12.33 11.39
N ALA A 94 -0.91 -12.10 11.88
CA ALA A 94 -0.62 -11.97 13.30
C ALA A 94 -1.31 -10.76 13.96
N THR A 95 -1.58 -9.69 13.20
CA THR A 95 -2.21 -8.47 13.73
C THR A 95 -3.64 -8.29 13.22
N GLY A 96 -3.95 -8.79 12.02
CA GLY A 96 -5.17 -8.47 11.29
C GLY A 96 -5.05 -7.22 10.41
N MET A 97 -3.85 -6.63 10.30
CA MET A 97 -3.63 -5.50 9.40
C MET A 97 -3.90 -5.91 7.95
N GLN A 98 -4.65 -5.08 7.24
CA GLN A 98 -4.94 -5.28 5.83
C GLN A 98 -4.68 -4.01 5.02
N VAL A 99 -4.13 -4.17 3.82
CA VAL A 99 -3.95 -3.11 2.85
C VAL A 99 -4.40 -3.61 1.48
N SER A 100 -5.23 -2.82 0.79
CA SER A 100 -5.64 -3.11 -0.58
C SER A 100 -5.11 -2.03 -1.51
N ASN A 101 -4.43 -2.42 -2.58
CA ASN A 101 -3.95 -1.53 -3.64
C ASN A 101 -4.81 -1.79 -4.86
N VAL A 102 -5.69 -0.85 -5.21
CA VAL A 102 -6.71 -1.01 -6.25
C VAL A 102 -6.50 0.01 -7.36
N ILE A 103 -6.45 -0.49 -8.59
CA ILE A 103 -6.50 0.28 -9.82
C ILE A 103 -7.96 0.29 -10.28
N SER A 104 -8.50 1.48 -10.45
CA SER A 104 -9.82 1.70 -11.05
C SER A 104 -9.70 2.65 -12.23
N HIS A 105 -10.79 2.80 -12.98
CA HIS A 105 -10.91 3.78 -14.05
C HIS A 105 -12.27 4.48 -13.96
N GLU A 106 -12.41 5.64 -14.61
CA GLU A 106 -13.74 6.23 -14.81
C GLU A 106 -14.63 5.26 -15.60
N ALA A 107 -15.93 5.23 -15.30
CA ALA A 107 -16.86 4.26 -15.88
C ALA A 107 -16.86 4.26 -17.42
N ASP A 108 -16.71 5.44 -18.03
CA ASP A 108 -16.75 5.63 -19.48
C ASP A 108 -15.36 5.86 -20.13
N LYS A 109 -14.28 5.77 -19.36
CA LYS A 109 -12.90 6.07 -19.82
C LYS A 109 -11.88 5.12 -19.20
N GLU A 110 -11.56 4.04 -19.91
CA GLU A 110 -10.62 3.00 -19.44
C GLU A 110 -9.18 3.51 -19.25
N ASP A 111 -8.81 4.63 -19.88
CA ASP A 111 -7.47 5.25 -19.80
C ASP A 111 -7.31 6.25 -18.65
N GLU A 112 -8.42 6.71 -18.06
CA GLU A 112 -8.45 7.57 -16.88
C GLU A 112 -8.33 6.73 -15.60
N LEU A 113 -7.11 6.28 -15.33
CA LEU A 113 -6.79 5.40 -14.21
C LEU A 113 -6.66 6.16 -12.89
N TYR A 114 -7.10 5.50 -11.81
CA TYR A 114 -6.92 5.93 -10.42
C TYR A 114 -6.27 4.81 -9.62
N LEU A 115 -5.33 5.18 -8.74
CA LEU A 115 -4.74 4.26 -7.78
C LEU A 115 -5.28 4.60 -6.39
N THR A 116 -5.89 3.63 -5.73
CA THR A 116 -6.44 3.75 -4.38
C THR A 116 -5.76 2.77 -3.46
N PHE A 117 -5.19 3.26 -2.36
CA PHE A 117 -4.78 2.40 -1.25
C PHE A 117 -5.76 2.54 -0.10
N SER A 118 -6.27 1.41 0.37
CA SER A 118 -7.05 1.30 1.60
C SER A 118 -6.21 0.62 2.66
N PHE A 119 -6.18 1.17 3.86
CA PHE A 119 -5.45 0.68 5.02
C PHE A 119 -6.45 0.40 6.14
N ASP A 120 -6.42 -0.80 6.70
CA ASP A 120 -7.23 -1.20 7.85
C ASP A 120 -6.29 -1.67 8.96
N PHE A 121 -6.03 -0.76 9.92
CA PHE A 121 -5.04 -0.99 10.97
C PHE A 121 -5.73 -1.35 12.29
N PRO A 122 -5.39 -2.49 12.90
CA PRO A 122 -5.92 -2.88 14.20
C PRO A 122 -5.22 -2.08 15.30
N HIS A 123 -6.02 -1.44 16.17
CA HIS A 123 -5.53 -0.73 17.36
C HIS A 123 -6.03 -1.47 18.61
N PRO A 124 -5.28 -2.47 19.13
CA PRO A 124 -5.70 -3.25 20.29
C PRO A 124 -5.77 -2.44 21.59
N GLY A 125 -5.06 -1.31 21.67
CA GLY A 125 -5.13 -0.37 22.80
C GLY A 125 -6.40 0.48 22.84
N ILE A 126 -7.21 0.46 21.77
CA ILE A 126 -8.48 1.19 21.70
C ILE A 126 -9.61 0.21 21.97
N THR A 127 -10.20 0.33 23.16
CA THR A 127 -11.31 -0.51 23.62
C THR A 127 -12.65 0.20 23.52
N ASP A 128 -12.66 1.53 23.55
CA ASP A 128 -13.85 2.36 23.40
C ASP A 128 -13.52 3.56 22.51
N ARG A 129 -14.17 3.62 21.35
CA ARG A 129 -13.89 4.64 20.32
C ARG A 129 -14.35 6.03 20.74
N GLU A 130 -15.42 6.13 21.52
CA GLU A 130 -15.96 7.41 21.98
C GLU A 130 -15.14 7.95 23.14
N ALA A 131 -14.78 7.08 24.10
CA ALA A 131 -13.95 7.47 25.23
C ALA A 131 -12.51 7.83 24.81
N GLN A 132 -11.99 7.23 23.73
CA GLN A 132 -10.64 7.46 23.21
C GLN A 132 -10.64 8.23 21.88
N LYS A 133 -11.61 9.13 21.68
CA LYS A 133 -11.82 9.83 20.42
C LYS A 133 -10.57 10.57 19.91
N ASP A 134 -9.86 11.28 20.79
CA ASP A 134 -8.67 12.05 20.40
C ASP A 134 -7.54 11.14 19.87
N GLU A 135 -7.36 9.96 20.49
CA GLU A 135 -6.38 8.94 20.04
C GLU A 135 -6.77 8.36 18.68
N VAL A 136 -8.07 8.09 18.49
CA VAL A 136 -8.63 7.61 17.21
C VAL A 136 -8.41 8.65 16.11
N GLU A 137 -8.69 9.92 16.38
CA GLU A 137 -8.52 11.02 15.41
C GLU A 137 -7.05 11.23 15.05
N ALA A 138 -6.14 11.14 16.03
CA ALA A 138 -4.70 11.22 15.79
C ALA A 138 -4.22 10.10 14.84
N HIS A 139 -4.59 8.85 15.12
CA HIS A 139 -4.24 7.73 14.25
C HIS A 139 -4.88 7.82 12.86
N GLN A 140 -6.11 8.32 12.75
CA GLN A 140 -6.73 8.59 11.44
C GLN A 140 -5.95 9.64 10.65
N ALA A 141 -5.49 10.71 11.30
CA ALA A 141 -4.69 11.75 10.66
C ALA A 141 -3.33 11.20 10.19
N GLU A 142 -2.67 10.37 11.00
CA GLU A 142 -1.43 9.68 10.63
C GLU A 142 -1.62 8.76 9.42
N ALA A 143 -2.66 7.92 9.44
CA ALA A 143 -2.97 7.01 8.34
C ALA A 143 -3.24 7.77 7.02
N ARG A 144 -4.00 8.88 7.09
CA ARG A 144 -4.24 9.76 5.93
C ARG A 144 -2.95 10.40 5.41
N LYS A 145 -2.08 10.86 6.30
CA LYS A 145 -0.78 11.45 5.94
C LYS A 145 0.18 10.42 5.33
N GLY A 146 0.13 9.18 5.78
CA GLY A 146 0.86 8.07 5.17
C GLY A 146 0.34 7.80 3.75
N GLY A 147 -0.98 7.62 3.62
CA GLY A 147 -1.67 7.42 2.35
C GLY A 147 -1.37 8.50 1.30
N SER A 148 -1.45 9.78 1.70
CA SER A 148 -1.23 10.93 0.81
C SER A 148 0.19 11.05 0.28
N LYS A 149 1.16 10.35 0.89
CA LYS A 149 2.54 10.27 0.41
C LYS A 149 2.77 9.02 -0.42
N VAL A 150 2.36 7.86 0.08
CA VAL A 150 2.73 6.57 -0.52
C VAL A 150 1.99 6.29 -1.83
N VAL A 151 0.75 6.79 -1.98
CA VAL A 151 -0.04 6.56 -3.21
C VAL A 151 0.57 7.32 -4.39
N PRO A 152 0.79 8.66 -4.33
CA PRO A 152 1.46 9.37 -5.41
C PRO A 152 2.89 8.86 -5.67
N HIS A 153 3.66 8.60 -4.62
CA HIS A 153 5.03 8.07 -4.76
C HIS A 153 5.05 6.72 -5.49
N THR A 154 4.07 5.83 -5.26
CA THR A 154 3.98 4.57 -6.00
C THR A 154 3.79 4.81 -7.50
N ILE A 155 3.00 5.80 -7.89
CA ILE A 155 2.80 6.17 -9.30
C ILE A 155 4.08 6.76 -9.89
N GLU A 156 4.80 7.59 -9.14
CA GLU A 156 6.09 8.15 -9.55
C GLU A 156 7.14 7.06 -9.80
N VAL A 157 7.29 6.12 -8.86
CA VAL A 157 8.19 4.97 -9.02
C VAL A 157 7.77 4.12 -10.23
N ALA A 158 6.47 3.86 -10.42
CA ALA A 158 6.00 3.13 -11.59
C ALA A 158 6.35 3.84 -12.92
N ARG A 159 6.23 5.18 -12.98
CA ARG A 159 6.69 5.93 -14.17
C ARG A 159 8.19 5.83 -14.37
N GLN A 160 8.97 5.90 -13.29
CA GLN A 160 10.42 5.76 -13.38
C GLN A 160 10.80 4.37 -13.90
N MET A 161 10.19 3.30 -13.39
CA MET A 161 10.39 1.94 -13.91
C MET A 161 10.05 1.83 -15.40
N LYS A 162 9.00 2.50 -15.87
CA LYS A 162 8.68 2.57 -17.31
C LYS A 162 9.79 3.26 -18.12
N ILE A 163 10.33 4.36 -17.61
CA ILE A 163 11.43 5.10 -18.25
C ILE A 163 12.68 4.21 -18.34
N ASP A 164 12.95 3.43 -17.28
CA ASP A 164 14.12 2.56 -17.16
C ASP A 164 13.98 1.24 -17.95
N GLY A 165 12.79 0.97 -18.52
CA GLY A 165 12.51 -0.23 -19.31
C GLY A 165 12.24 -1.48 -18.46
N GLU A 166 11.82 -1.30 -17.22
CA GLU A 166 11.53 -2.36 -16.24
C GLU A 166 10.04 -2.80 -16.22
N LEU A 167 9.17 -2.11 -16.97
CA LEU A 167 7.72 -2.40 -17.10
C LEU A 167 7.31 -2.86 -18.50
#